data_AF-A0AAW6TSE2-F1
#
_entry.id   AF-A0AAW6TSE2-F1
#
_cell.length_a   1.000
_cell.length_b   1.000
_cell.length_c   1.000
_cell.angle_alpha   90.00
_cell.angle_beta   90.00
_cell.angle_gamma   90.00
#
_symmetry.space_group_name_H-M   'P 1'
#
loop_
_entity.id
_entity.type
_entity.pdbx_description
1 polymer ?
#
loop_
_entity_poly.entity_id
_entity_poly.type
_entity_poly.pdbx_seq_one_letter_code
_entity_poly.pdbx_strand_id
1 'polypeptide(L)'
;MKSTATKTIKKVKLQEGKGNSENTIPETKENCRNIFVEELKEIYFNEKALMLSIPVMIKNATTNELVDALKVHLQFTLDHLKRLEDFFCSIGETDIMLKYDAMYGSITPKG
;
A
#
# COMPACT_ATOMS: atom_id res chain seq x y z
N MET A 1 9.83 51.88 23.23
CA MET A 1 9.95 51.14 24.50
C MET A 1 10.90 49.96 24.29
N LYS A 2 11.98 49.88 25.09
CA LYS A 2 12.76 48.72 25.61
C LYS A 2 12.95 47.51 24.67
N SER A 3 14.12 47.30 24.05
CA SER A 3 15.39 46.74 24.59
C SER A 3 15.36 45.23 24.94
N THR A 4 16.18 44.48 24.19
CA THR A 4 17.14 43.41 24.61
C THR A 4 16.69 42.07 25.22
N ALA A 5 17.16 41.00 24.54
CA ALA A 5 18.04 39.93 25.06
C ALA A 5 17.49 38.58 25.64
N THR A 6 17.75 37.52 24.86
CA THR A 6 18.54 36.31 25.21
C THR A 6 17.90 35.10 25.95
N LYS A 7 17.96 33.92 25.28
CA LYS A 7 18.68 32.67 25.65
C LYS A 7 17.87 31.36 25.61
N THR A 8 18.27 30.53 24.65
CA THR A 8 18.15 29.07 24.47
C THR A 8 18.34 28.23 25.74
N ILE A 9 17.51 27.18 25.95
CA ILE A 9 17.95 25.84 26.43
C ILE A 9 17.06 24.73 25.81
N LYS A 10 17.70 23.79 25.09
CA LYS A 10 17.18 22.48 24.65
C LYS A 10 16.78 21.60 25.84
N LYS A 11 15.67 20.86 25.75
CA LYS A 11 15.57 19.51 26.31
C LYS A 11 14.88 18.58 25.32
N VAL A 12 15.69 17.75 24.68
CA VAL A 12 15.28 16.45 24.13
C VAL A 12 14.82 15.59 25.30
N LYS A 13 13.70 14.87 25.13
CA LYS A 13 13.46 13.63 25.84
C LYS A 13 12.84 12.62 24.86
N LEU A 14 13.65 11.64 24.48
CA LEU A 14 13.19 10.37 23.93
C LEU A 14 13.05 9.40 25.11
N GLN A 15 11.92 8.70 25.18
CA GLN A 15 11.80 7.24 25.40
C GLN A 15 10.47 6.84 26.08
N GLU A 16 9.72 6.02 25.33
CA GLU A 16 9.11 4.71 25.64
C GLU A 16 8.16 4.52 26.84
N GLY A 17 7.05 3.81 26.57
CA GLY A 17 6.39 2.97 27.59
C GLY A 17 4.88 2.76 27.41
N LYS A 18 4.51 1.61 26.83
CA LYS A 18 3.27 0.81 27.01
C LYS A 18 2.01 1.52 27.54
N GLY A 19 1.02 1.65 26.68
CA GLY A 19 -0.39 1.73 27.06
C GLY A 19 -1.18 0.71 26.27
N ASN A 20 -1.70 -0.32 26.94
CA ASN A 20 -2.77 -1.15 26.41
C ASN A 20 -3.93 -0.23 26.03
N SER A 21 -4.21 -0.06 24.75
CA SER A 21 -5.53 0.38 24.32
C SER A 21 -6.22 -0.87 23.81
N GLU A 22 -6.91 -1.51 24.73
CA GLU A 22 -8.12 -2.27 24.43
C GLU A 22 -9.08 -1.27 23.78
N ASN A 23 -8.85 -0.98 22.51
CA ASN A 23 -9.76 -0.18 21.71
C ASN A 23 -10.82 -1.17 21.24
N THR A 24 -11.81 -1.41 22.10
CA THR A 24 -13.13 -1.82 21.64
C THR A 24 -13.60 -0.71 20.71
N ILE A 25 -13.25 -0.85 19.42
CA ILE A 25 -13.68 0.11 18.43
C ILE A 25 -15.20 -0.03 18.38
N PRO A 26 -15.98 1.02 18.70
CA PRO A 26 -17.41 0.93 18.52
C PRO A 26 -17.66 0.64 17.03
N GLU A 27 -18.35 -0.47 16.74
CA GLU A 27 -18.77 -0.84 15.38
C GLU A 27 -19.68 0.25 14.82
N THR A 28 -19.05 1.27 14.27
CA THR A 28 -19.68 2.39 13.58
C THR A 28 -19.44 2.17 12.09
N LYS A 29 -20.41 2.58 11.27
CA LYS A 29 -20.35 2.40 9.80
C LYS A 29 -19.05 2.95 9.19
N GLU A 30 -18.55 4.06 9.74
CA GLU A 30 -17.28 4.68 9.32
C GLU A 30 -16.07 3.80 9.63
N ASN A 31 -16.04 3.14 10.80
CA ASN A 31 -14.96 2.23 11.14
C ASN A 31 -14.92 1.01 10.20
N CYS A 32 -16.09 0.45 9.88
CA CYS A 32 -16.19 -0.66 8.93
C CYS A 32 -15.73 -0.24 7.52
N ARG A 33 -16.10 0.98 7.07
CA ARG A 33 -15.62 1.52 5.78
C ARG A 33 -14.10 1.68 5.78
N ASN A 34 -13.53 2.23 6.85
CA ASN A 34 -12.09 2.45 6.94
C ASN A 34 -11.32 1.14 6.88
N ILE A 35 -11.71 0.14 7.68
CA ILE A 35 -11.09 -1.19 7.65
C ILE A 35 -11.20 -1.79 6.25
N PHE A 36 -12.40 -1.74 5.64
CA PHE A 36 -12.60 -2.25 4.28
C PHE A 36 -11.68 -1.59 3.25
N VAL A 37 -11.52 -0.27 3.31
CA VAL A 37 -10.66 0.47 2.39
C VAL A 37 -9.17 0.18 2.66
N GLU A 38 -8.73 0.06 3.91
CA GLU A 38 -7.34 -0.30 4.23
C GLU A 38 -6.99 -1.72 3.77
N GLU A 39 -7.86 -2.71 3.99
CA GLU A 39 -7.64 -4.08 3.52
C GLU A 39 -7.56 -4.15 1.98
N LEU A 40 -8.39 -3.37 1.27
CA LEU A 40 -8.30 -3.27 -0.19
C LEU A 40 -6.99 -2.63 -0.65
N LYS A 41 -6.45 -1.66 0.10
CA LYS A 41 -5.12 -1.10 -0.17
C LYS A 41 -4.06 -2.19 -0.05
N GLU A 42 -4.08 -2.98 1.02
CA GLU A 42 -3.10 -4.06 1.19
C GLU A 42 -3.15 -5.06 0.03
N ILE A 43 -4.34 -5.45 -0.40
CA ILE A 43 -4.52 -6.32 -1.58
C ILE A 43 -3.92 -5.67 -2.84
N TYR A 44 -4.19 -4.39 -3.09
CA TYR A 44 -3.63 -3.67 -4.24
C TYR A 44 -2.09 -3.65 -4.23
N PHE A 45 -1.48 -3.42 -3.07
CA PHE A 45 -0.02 -3.43 -2.93
C PHE A 45 0.56 -4.83 -3.18
N ASN A 46 -0.11 -5.87 -2.69
CA ASN A 46 0.28 -7.26 -2.94
C ASN A 46 0.19 -7.62 -4.43
N GLU A 47 -0.88 -7.23 -5.11
CA GLU A 47 -1.05 -7.47 -6.56
C GLU A 47 0.01 -6.72 -7.38
N LYS A 48 0.35 -5.47 -7.03
CA LYS A 48 1.46 -4.77 -7.67
C LYS A 48 2.81 -5.45 -7.42
N ALA A 49 3.03 -6.01 -6.21
CA ALA A 49 4.23 -6.78 -5.93
C ALA A 49 4.28 -8.09 -6.74
N LEU A 50 3.15 -8.77 -6.91
CA LEU A 50 3.01 -9.96 -7.75
C LEU A 50 3.29 -9.66 -9.23
N MET A 51 2.80 -8.52 -9.73
CA MET A 51 3.08 -8.06 -11.10
C MET A 51 4.59 -7.98 -11.40
N LEU A 52 5.42 -7.65 -10.40
CA LEU A 52 6.88 -7.59 -10.53
C LEU A 52 7.57 -8.95 -10.30
N SER A 53 7.05 -9.76 -9.38
CA SER A 53 7.69 -11.02 -8.99
C SER A 53 7.37 -12.17 -9.96
N ILE A 54 6.16 -12.23 -10.52
CA ILE A 54 5.75 -13.29 -11.44
C ILE A 54 6.65 -13.37 -12.68
N PRO A 55 7.06 -12.27 -13.34
CA PRO A 55 8.02 -12.33 -14.44
C PRO A 55 9.37 -12.97 -14.05
N VAL A 56 9.84 -12.71 -12.83
CA VAL A 56 11.06 -13.33 -12.30
C VAL A 56 10.84 -14.83 -12.07
N MET A 57 9.67 -15.23 -11.57
CA MET A 57 9.30 -16.63 -11.41
C MET A 57 9.20 -17.36 -12.75
N ILE A 58 8.60 -16.73 -13.78
CA ILE A 58 8.52 -17.26 -15.14
C ILE A 58 9.91 -17.52 -15.70
N LYS A 59 10.85 -16.57 -15.54
CA LYS A 59 12.22 -16.70 -16.03
C LYS A 59 12.98 -17.86 -15.37
N ASN A 60 12.68 -18.17 -14.12
CA ASN A 60 13.36 -19.20 -13.34
C ASN A 60 12.63 -20.55 -13.32
N ALA A 61 11.42 -20.63 -13.88
CA ALA A 61 10.64 -21.86 -13.92
C ALA A 61 11.29 -22.90 -14.86
N THR A 62 11.34 -24.16 -14.41
CA THR A 62 12.01 -25.25 -15.11
C THR A 62 11.08 -26.08 -16.00
N THR A 63 9.78 -26.04 -15.75
CA THR A 63 8.77 -26.79 -16.51
C THR A 63 7.90 -25.84 -17.33
N ASN A 64 7.55 -26.25 -18.55
CA ASN A 64 6.69 -25.46 -19.43
C ASN A 64 5.29 -25.25 -18.83
N GLU A 65 4.75 -26.28 -18.15
CA GLU A 65 3.46 -26.19 -17.46
C GLU A 65 3.45 -25.08 -16.40
N LEU A 66 4.52 -24.96 -15.60
CA LEU A 66 4.63 -23.92 -14.59
C LEU A 66 4.79 -22.53 -15.22
N VAL A 67 5.57 -22.42 -16.30
CA VAL A 67 5.71 -21.17 -17.07
C VAL A 67 4.34 -20.69 -17.57
N ASP A 68 3.55 -21.59 -18.15
CA ASP A 68 2.25 -21.23 -18.72
C ASP A 68 1.24 -20.89 -17.63
N ALA A 69 1.22 -21.63 -16.52
CA ALA A 69 0.39 -21.29 -15.35
C ALA A 69 0.72 -19.90 -14.79
N LEU A 70 2.01 -19.56 -14.66
CA LEU A 70 2.45 -18.25 -14.19
C LEU A 70 2.11 -17.12 -15.17
N LYS A 71 2.21 -17.35 -16.48
CA LYS A 71 1.77 -16.36 -17.49
C LYS A 71 0.28 -16.08 -17.40
N VAL A 72 -0.53 -17.12 -17.23
CA VAL A 72 -1.99 -16.97 -17.04
C VAL A 72 -2.26 -16.21 -15.74
N HIS A 73 -1.57 -16.54 -14.65
CA HIS A 73 -1.74 -15.84 -13.38
C HIS A 73 -1.32 -14.37 -13.46
N LEU A 74 -0.26 -14.04 -14.22
CA LEU A 74 0.12 -12.64 -14.47
C LEU A 74 -1.01 -11.86 -15.13
N GLN A 75 -1.73 -12.45 -16.09
CA GLN A 75 -2.90 -11.80 -16.70
C GLN A 75 -4.01 -11.55 -15.67
N PHE A 76 -4.30 -12.53 -14.80
CA PHE A 76 -5.26 -12.33 -13.72
C PHE A 76 -4.85 -11.21 -12.76
N THR A 77 -3.59 -11.14 -12.34
CA THR A 77 -3.08 -10.05 -11.50
C THR A 77 -3.25 -8.68 -12.17
N LEU A 78 -2.99 -8.57 -13.47
CA LEU A 78 -3.20 -7.32 -14.22
C LEU A 78 -4.68 -6.93 -14.29
N ASP A 79 -5.57 -7.90 -14.51
CA ASP A 79 -7.02 -7.65 -14.51
C ASP A 79 -7.55 -7.27 -13.12
N HIS A 80 -7.03 -7.90 -12.06
CA HIS A 80 -7.35 -7.56 -10.68
C HIS A 80 -6.93 -6.12 -10.33
N LEU A 81 -5.73 -5.73 -10.74
CA LEU A 81 -5.23 -4.36 -10.58
C LEU A 81 -6.18 -3.38 -11.25
N LYS A 82 -6.52 -3.60 -12.53
CA LYS A 82 -7.47 -2.74 -13.24
C LYS A 82 -8.80 -2.62 -12.51
N ARG A 83 -9.35 -3.74 -12.02
CA ARG A 83 -10.62 -3.76 -11.29
C ARG A 83 -10.54 -2.99 -9.97
N LEU A 84 -9.43 -3.10 -9.23
CA LEU A 84 -9.20 -2.34 -8.00
C LEU A 84 -9.05 -0.85 -8.29
N GLU A 85 -8.32 -0.51 -9.34
CA GLU A 85 -8.12 0.84 -9.84
C GLU A 85 -9.47 1.51 -10.21
N ASP A 86 -10.31 0.82 -10.99
CA ASP A 86 -11.67 1.26 -11.32
C ASP A 86 -12.55 1.42 -10.07
N PHE A 87 -12.43 0.49 -9.12
CA PHE A 87 -13.17 0.54 -7.86
C PHE A 87 -12.76 1.73 -7.00
N PHE A 88 -11.47 1.98 -6.81
CA PHE A 88 -10.98 3.14 -6.06
C PHE A 88 -11.42 4.46 -6.68
N CYS A 89 -11.46 4.54 -8.02
CA CYS A 89 -12.05 5.69 -8.71
C CYS A 89 -13.54 5.86 -8.37
N SER A 90 -14.31 4.76 -8.35
CA SER A 90 -15.75 4.80 -8.08
C SER A 90 -16.10 5.27 -6.65
N ILE A 91 -15.20 5.06 -5.69
CA ILE A 91 -15.37 5.47 -4.29
C ILE A 91 -14.61 6.75 -3.92
N GLY A 92 -13.91 7.37 -4.88
CA GLY A 92 -13.16 8.61 -4.69
C GLY A 92 -11.82 8.47 -3.95
N GLU A 93 -11.24 7.27 -3.89
CA GLU A 93 -10.00 6.96 -3.15
C GLU A 93 -8.78 6.87 -4.10
N THR A 94 -8.65 7.79 -5.05
CA THR A 94 -7.56 7.77 -6.07
C THR A 94 -6.17 8.00 -5.50
N ASP A 95 -6.08 8.59 -4.30
CA ASP A 95 -4.81 8.87 -3.60
C ASP A 95 -4.01 7.59 -3.31
N ILE A 96 -4.66 6.43 -3.27
CA ILE A 96 -4.02 5.12 -3.07
C ILE A 96 -3.01 4.85 -4.18
N MET A 97 -3.44 5.07 -5.43
CA MET A 97 -2.63 4.84 -6.62
C MET A 97 -1.45 5.82 -6.65
N LEU A 98 -1.72 7.10 -6.35
CA LEU A 98 -0.69 8.14 -6.32
C LEU A 98 0.37 7.86 -5.24
N LYS A 99 -0.03 7.39 -4.05
CA LYS A 99 0.89 7.00 -2.99
C LYS A 99 1.77 5.83 -3.39
N TYR A 100 1.19 4.83 -4.06
CA TYR A 100 1.95 3.70 -4.58
C TYR A 100 3.00 4.16 -5.60
N ASP A 101 2.59 4.95 -6.59
CA ASP A 101 3.47 5.48 -7.64
C ASP A 101 4.58 6.36 -7.07
N ALA A 102 4.28 7.16 -6.04
CA ALA A 102 5.28 7.97 -5.35
C ALA A 102 6.29 7.13 -4.55
N MET A 103 5.86 6.00 -3.97
CA MET A 103 6.70 5.15 -3.13
C MET A 103 7.58 4.20 -3.94
N TYR A 104 7.05 3.61 -5.00
CA TYR A 104 7.72 2.56 -5.77
C TYR A 104 8.08 2.99 -7.21
N GLY A 105 7.69 4.19 -7.62
CA GLY A 105 7.81 4.69 -8.99
C GLY A 105 6.69 4.18 -9.88
N SER A 106 6.46 4.84 -11.03
CA SER A 106 5.56 4.33 -12.07
C SER A 106 6.18 3.12 -12.77
N ILE A 107 5.98 1.94 -12.20
CA ILE A 107 6.46 0.67 -12.76
C ILE A 107 5.41 0.16 -13.74
N THR A 108 5.66 0.36 -15.03
CA THR A 108 4.91 -0.31 -16.09
C THR A 108 5.69 -1.54 -16.54
N PRO A 109 5.08 -2.74 -16.58
CA PRO A 109 5.75 -3.90 -17.15
C PRO A 109 6.01 -3.61 -18.63
N LYS A 110 7.29 -3.48 -19.01
CA LYS A 110 7.67 -3.41 -20.43
C LYS A 110 7.35 -4.76 -21.05
N GLY A 111 6.43 -4.74 -22.02
CA GLY A 111 6.07 -5.89 -22.85
C GLY A 111 7.22 -6.41 -23.69
#